data_AF-U3CE80-F1
#
_entry.id   AF-U3CE80-F1
#
_cell.length_a   1.000
_cell.length_b   1.000
_cell.length_c   1.000
_cell.angle_alpha   90.00
_cell.angle_beta   90.00
_cell.angle_gamma   90.00
#
_symmetry.space_group_name_H-M   'P 1'
#
loop_
_entity.id
_entity.type
_entity.pdbx_description
1 polymer ?
#
loop_
_entity_poly.entity_id
_entity_poly.type
_entity_poly.pdbx_seq_one_letter_code
_entity_poly.pdbx_strand_id
1 'polypeptide(L)'
;MRLSINKIAALVIIFIIIVMALKIPSVDRTAKRYGDGLYWKDVNYIAVGDNYTTPKNDQILAEDQNGGSVIGFGEDNQHTYLMVDSFLDQRLFVREDYVPNDNGPLTAVALRGALVKSVEYGHRIKLLLEESKKARSKNCKFNNINELSKVEYSYNDSRVTDFFAGYISFHNGAWVYVRRLNDDSFMDLYHRKNVNVECYEITDPHKVLTNNH
;
A
#
# COMPACT_ATOMS: atom_id res chain seq x y z
N MET A 1 -45.74 48.13 15.00
CA MET A 1 -45.76 46.97 15.92
C MET A 1 -44.33 46.72 16.39
N ARG A 2 -43.97 47.16 17.61
CA ARG A 2 -42.61 46.99 18.14
C ARG A 2 -42.44 45.54 18.60
N LEU A 3 -41.60 44.76 17.91
CA LEU A 3 -41.16 43.45 18.39
C LEU A 3 -40.44 43.68 19.72
N SER A 4 -40.87 42.99 20.78
CA SER A 4 -40.18 43.06 22.07
C SER A 4 -38.76 42.53 21.92
N ILE A 5 -37.83 43.07 22.70
CA ILE A 5 -36.40 42.69 22.69
C ILE A 5 -36.24 41.17 22.79
N ASN A 6 -37.10 40.51 23.58
CA ASN A 6 -37.10 39.05 23.75
C ASN A 6 -37.44 38.30 22.44
N LYS A 7 -38.32 38.84 21.58
CA LYS A 7 -38.65 38.23 20.29
C LYS A 7 -37.51 38.39 19.28
N ILE A 8 -36.81 39.52 19.33
CA ILE A 8 -35.63 39.77 18.48
C ILE A 8 -34.50 38.84 18.90
N ALA A 9 -34.23 38.70 20.20
CA ALA A 9 -33.21 37.79 20.72
C ALA A 9 -33.49 36.32 20.33
N ALA A 10 -34.75 35.87 20.45
CA ALA A 10 -35.14 34.52 20.04
C ALA A 10 -34.90 34.26 18.55
N LEU A 11 -35.25 35.22 17.68
CA LEU A 11 -35.01 35.13 16.24
C LEU A 11 -33.52 35.05 15.90
N VAL A 12 -32.68 35.84 16.59
CA VAL A 12 -31.22 35.81 16.39
C VAL A 12 -30.63 34.47 16.83
N ILE A 13 -31.07 33.92 17.97
CA ILE A 13 -30.61 32.61 18.45
C ILE A 13 -31.01 31.51 17.46
N ILE A 14 -32.25 31.51 16.97
CA ILE A 14 -32.71 30.55 15.96
C ILE A 14 -31.88 30.69 14.67
N PHE A 15 -31.63 31.92 14.23
CA PHE A 15 -30.81 32.17 13.03
C PHE A 15 -29.37 31.67 13.20
N ILE A 16 -28.75 31.91 14.37
CA ILE A 16 -27.41 31.40 14.68
C ILE A 16 -27.41 29.86 14.69
N ILE A 17 -28.41 29.22 15.31
CA ILE A 17 -28.53 27.75 15.33
C ILE A 17 -28.69 27.20 13.91
N ILE A 18 -29.53 27.82 13.07
CA ILE A 18 -29.73 27.42 11.67
C ILE A 18 -28.44 27.60 10.87
N VAL A 19 -27.75 28.73 11.00
CA VAL A 19 -26.48 28.97 10.31
C VAL A 19 -25.41 28.00 10.79
N MET A 20 -25.35 27.65 12.08
CA MET A 20 -24.45 26.63 12.59
C MET A 20 -24.81 25.23 12.09
N ALA A 21 -26.10 24.88 12.02
CA ALA A 21 -26.57 23.60 11.50
C ALA A 21 -26.34 23.46 9.99
N LEU A 22 -26.50 24.54 9.21
CA LEU A 22 -26.19 24.59 7.78
C LEU A 22 -24.68 24.63 7.51
N LYS A 23 -23.87 25.08 8.48
CA LYS A 23 -22.40 25.01 8.45
C LYS A 23 -21.85 23.73 9.05
N ILE A 24 -22.67 22.78 9.51
CA ILE A 24 -22.18 21.42 9.68
C ILE A 24 -21.83 20.99 8.26
N PRO A 25 -20.54 20.85 7.88
CA PRO A 25 -20.24 20.21 6.62
C PRO A 25 -20.99 18.90 6.69
N SER A 26 -21.92 18.64 5.77
CA SER A 26 -22.44 17.31 5.57
C SER A 26 -21.21 16.46 5.34
N VAL A 27 -20.72 15.83 6.42
CA VAL A 27 -19.55 14.96 6.34
C VAL A 27 -20.12 13.82 5.52
N ASP A 28 -19.86 13.86 4.21
CA ASP A 28 -20.27 12.82 3.31
C ASP A 28 -19.54 11.57 3.78
N ARG A 29 -20.26 10.78 4.57
CA ARG A 29 -19.80 9.53 5.17
C ARG A 29 -20.13 8.37 4.25
N THR A 30 -20.46 8.62 2.98
CA THR A 30 -20.78 7.56 2.04
C THR A 30 -19.73 7.52 0.95
N ALA A 31 -18.96 6.44 0.91
CA ALA A 31 -18.08 6.15 -0.20
C ALA A 31 -18.80 5.24 -1.22
N LYS A 32 -18.54 5.43 -2.51
CA LYS A 32 -19.16 4.63 -3.58
C LYS A 32 -18.10 3.78 -4.25
N ARG A 33 -18.34 2.49 -4.43
CA ARG A 33 -17.43 1.64 -5.22
C ARG A 33 -17.59 1.92 -6.71
N TYR A 34 -16.48 1.95 -7.45
CA TYR A 34 -16.47 2.11 -8.90
C TYR A 34 -15.42 1.20 -9.52
N GLY A 35 -15.85 0.07 -10.12
CA GLY A 35 -14.93 -0.98 -10.55
C GLY A 35 -14.12 -1.53 -9.38
N ASP A 36 -12.79 -1.57 -9.53
CA ASP A 36 -11.84 -1.91 -8.46
C ASP A 36 -11.46 -0.71 -7.57
N GLY A 37 -12.09 0.45 -7.74
CA GLY A 37 -11.80 1.69 -7.01
C GLY A 37 -12.91 2.15 -6.05
N LEU A 38 -12.64 3.23 -5.32
CA LEU A 38 -13.53 3.86 -4.36
C LEU A 38 -13.63 5.38 -4.63
N TYR A 39 -14.84 5.91 -4.77
CA TYR A 39 -15.11 7.34 -4.91
C TYR A 39 -15.59 7.93 -3.58
N TRP A 40 -14.88 8.93 -3.08
CA TRP A 40 -15.23 9.59 -1.82
C TRP A 40 -14.77 11.06 -1.82
N LYS A 41 -15.61 11.98 -1.34
CA LYS A 41 -15.34 13.44 -1.30
C LYS A 41 -14.81 14.02 -2.61
N ASP A 42 -15.47 13.70 -3.71
CA ASP A 42 -15.10 14.16 -5.06
C ASP A 42 -13.70 13.74 -5.54
N VAL A 43 -13.22 12.62 -4.99
CA VAL A 43 -11.91 12.06 -5.31
C VAL A 43 -12.04 10.58 -5.59
N ASN A 44 -11.38 10.13 -6.66
CA ASN A 44 -11.20 8.71 -6.96
C ASN A 44 -10.03 8.15 -6.15
N TYR A 45 -10.22 6.97 -5.61
CA TYR A 45 -9.20 6.17 -4.97
C TYR A 45 -9.06 4.85 -5.72
N ILE A 46 -7.82 4.49 -6.03
CA ILE A 46 -7.44 3.29 -6.77
C ILE A 46 -6.85 2.25 -5.83
N ALA A 47 -7.12 0.97 -6.08
CA ALA A 47 -6.53 -0.10 -5.29
C ALA A 47 -5.01 -0.21 -5.59
N VAL A 48 -4.17 -0.25 -4.55
CA VAL A 48 -2.70 -0.25 -4.69
C VAL A 48 -1.98 -1.41 -4.01
N GLY A 49 -2.71 -2.35 -3.42
CA GLY A 49 -2.14 -3.62 -3.04
C GLY A 49 -2.89 -4.33 -1.94
N ASP A 50 -2.50 -5.59 -1.77
CA ASP A 50 -3.06 -6.50 -0.76
C ASP A 50 -2.22 -6.49 0.53
N ASN A 51 -1.07 -5.80 0.51
CA ASN A 51 -0.03 -5.86 1.54
C ASN A 51 0.15 -4.52 2.24
N TYR A 52 -0.55 -4.34 3.37
CA TYR A 52 -0.47 -3.11 4.15
C TYR A 52 -0.53 -3.41 5.64
N THR A 53 0.00 -2.49 6.45
CA THR A 53 -0.14 -2.56 7.91
C THR A 53 -1.24 -1.61 8.35
N THR A 54 -2.30 -2.14 8.95
CA THR A 54 -3.34 -1.31 9.56
C THR A 54 -2.72 -0.42 10.64
N PRO A 55 -2.90 0.91 10.57
CA PRO A 55 -2.47 1.84 11.60
C PRO A 55 -3.03 1.52 12.99
N LYS A 56 -2.30 1.94 14.03
CA LYS A 56 -2.87 2.06 15.38
C LYS A 56 -3.78 3.29 15.56
N ASN A 57 -3.64 4.30 14.69
CA ASN A 57 -4.35 5.58 14.77
C ASN A 57 -5.24 5.75 13.54
N ASP A 58 -6.08 4.76 13.29
CA ASP A 58 -7.02 4.76 12.18
C ASP A 58 -8.33 5.46 12.58
N GLN A 59 -9.00 6.07 11.61
CA GLN A 59 -10.31 6.70 11.82
C GLN A 59 -11.29 6.19 10.80
N ILE A 60 -12.49 5.83 11.25
CA ILE A 60 -13.62 5.57 10.34
C ILE A 60 -14.03 6.91 9.74
N LEU A 61 -13.82 7.05 8.43
CA LEU A 61 -14.10 8.26 7.67
C LEU A 61 -15.45 8.20 6.96
N ALA A 62 -15.86 7.01 6.53
CA ALA A 62 -17.10 6.75 5.81
C ALA A 62 -17.55 5.29 5.95
N GLU A 63 -18.73 4.99 5.43
CA GLU A 63 -19.27 3.67 5.17
C GLU A 63 -19.40 3.53 3.65
N ASP A 64 -19.00 2.39 3.09
CA ASP A 64 -19.23 2.10 1.68
C ASP A 64 -20.68 1.66 1.44
N GLN A 65 -21.10 1.59 0.18
CA GLN A 65 -22.47 1.18 -0.19
C GLN A 65 -22.84 -0.24 0.25
N ASN A 66 -21.86 -1.07 0.64
CA ASN A 66 -22.06 -2.45 1.08
C ASN A 66 -21.99 -2.58 2.62
N GLY A 67 -21.91 -1.48 3.35
CA GLY A 67 -21.82 -1.47 4.82
C GLY A 67 -20.41 -1.70 5.36
N GLY A 68 -19.38 -1.68 4.51
CA GLY A 68 -17.97 -1.74 4.90
C GLY A 68 -17.49 -0.42 5.48
N SER A 69 -16.67 -0.46 6.52
CA SER A 69 -16.11 0.76 7.11
C SER A 69 -14.94 1.26 6.26
N VAL A 70 -15.02 2.50 5.78
CA VAL A 70 -13.90 3.17 5.13
C VAL A 70 -13.06 3.83 6.19
N ILE A 71 -11.89 3.26 6.40
CA ILE A 71 -10.93 3.65 7.41
C ILE A 71 -9.82 4.43 6.71
N GLY A 72 -9.57 5.66 7.14
CA GLY A 72 -8.49 6.46 6.56
C GLY A 72 -7.36 6.71 7.52
N PHE A 73 -6.18 6.89 6.93
CA PHE A 73 -4.94 7.17 7.65
C PHE A 73 -3.91 7.86 6.75
N GLY A 74 -2.93 8.54 7.36
CA GLY A 74 -2.07 9.49 6.66
C GLY A 74 -2.62 10.92 6.83
N GLU A 75 -1.74 11.86 7.17
CA GLU A 75 -2.14 13.18 7.70
C GLU A 75 -2.15 14.29 6.64
N ASP A 76 -1.83 13.98 5.38
CA ASP A 76 -1.81 14.97 4.30
C ASP A 76 -2.63 14.56 3.06
N ASN A 77 -2.92 15.56 2.23
CA ASN A 77 -3.82 15.44 1.08
C ASN A 77 -3.27 14.56 -0.05
N GLN A 78 -1.98 14.21 -0.02
CA GLN A 78 -1.29 13.42 -1.06
C GLN A 78 -0.99 11.99 -0.61
N HIS A 79 -0.92 11.73 0.69
CA HIS A 79 -0.65 10.44 1.30
C HIS A 79 -1.80 9.99 2.20
N THR A 80 -3.04 10.40 1.88
CA THR A 80 -4.24 9.82 2.50
C THR A 80 -4.47 8.44 1.91
N TYR A 81 -4.34 7.42 2.75
CA TYR A 81 -4.66 6.04 2.46
C TYR A 81 -6.08 5.75 2.97
N LEU A 82 -6.89 5.07 2.17
CA LEU A 82 -8.20 4.56 2.56
C LEU A 82 -8.18 3.04 2.53
N MET A 83 -8.60 2.40 3.60
CA MET A 83 -8.89 0.99 3.68
C MET A 83 -10.39 0.80 3.71
N VAL A 84 -10.92 -0.16 2.96
CA VAL A 84 -12.28 -0.64 3.21
C VAL A 84 -12.16 -1.88 4.08
N ASP A 85 -12.58 -1.79 5.34
CA ASP A 85 -12.65 -2.94 6.23
C ASP A 85 -13.98 -3.67 6.01
N SER A 86 -13.90 -4.78 5.30
CA SER A 86 -14.99 -5.72 5.08
C SER A 86 -14.48 -7.13 5.31
N PHE A 87 -15.31 -7.98 5.91
CA PHE A 87 -15.01 -9.40 6.13
C PHE A 87 -14.62 -10.14 4.84
N LEU A 88 -15.08 -9.66 3.68
CA LEU A 88 -14.88 -10.29 2.38
C LEU A 88 -13.76 -9.66 1.55
N ASP A 89 -13.32 -8.44 1.87
CA ASP A 89 -12.47 -7.65 0.98
C ASP A 89 -11.73 -6.55 1.75
N GLN A 90 -10.55 -6.91 2.26
CA GLN A 90 -9.59 -5.98 2.85
C GLN A 90 -8.65 -5.47 1.75
N ARG A 91 -9.03 -4.37 1.12
CA ARG A 91 -8.22 -3.69 0.09
C ARG A 91 -7.78 -2.33 0.57
N LEU A 92 -6.58 -1.97 0.17
CA LEU A 92 -6.08 -0.61 0.34
C LEU A 92 -6.21 0.20 -0.94
N PHE A 93 -6.74 1.39 -0.76
CA PHE A 93 -6.95 2.39 -1.78
C PHE A 93 -6.12 3.64 -1.48
N VAL A 94 -5.54 4.24 -2.50
CA VAL A 94 -4.92 5.57 -2.41
C VAL A 94 -5.56 6.47 -3.43
N ARG A 95 -5.39 7.77 -3.24
CA ARG A 95 -5.86 8.78 -4.19
C ARG A 95 -5.34 8.48 -5.60
N GLU A 96 -6.14 8.73 -6.63
CA GLU A 96 -5.72 8.52 -8.03
C GLU A 96 -4.48 9.34 -8.42
N ASP A 97 -4.30 10.52 -7.80
CA ASP A 97 -3.11 11.38 -7.93
C ASP A 97 -2.07 11.15 -6.82
N TYR A 98 -2.13 10.01 -6.12
CA TYR A 98 -1.10 9.58 -5.20
C TYR A 98 0.24 9.53 -5.91
N VAL A 99 1.24 10.19 -5.32
CA VAL A 99 2.62 10.13 -5.80
C VAL A 99 3.39 9.29 -4.79
N PRO A 100 3.78 8.05 -5.16
CA PRO A 100 4.66 7.24 -4.34
C PRO A 100 5.91 8.01 -3.96
N ASN A 101 6.25 8.01 -2.67
CA ASN A 101 7.52 8.59 -2.26
C ASN A 101 8.66 7.64 -2.65
N ASP A 102 9.45 8.02 -3.65
CA ASP A 102 10.54 7.22 -4.22
C ASP A 102 11.91 7.52 -3.58
N ASN A 103 11.95 8.40 -2.58
CA ASN A 103 13.16 8.85 -1.92
C ASN A 103 13.09 8.62 -0.41
N GLY A 104 14.25 8.59 0.25
CA GLY A 104 14.36 8.40 1.69
C GLY A 104 14.66 6.96 2.14
N PRO A 105 14.61 6.65 3.45
CA PRO A 105 14.78 5.31 3.97
C PRO A 105 13.64 4.39 3.55
N LEU A 106 13.97 3.15 3.15
CA LEU A 106 13.00 2.09 2.90
C LEU A 106 12.32 1.71 4.22
N THR A 107 10.99 1.61 4.21
CA THR A 107 10.17 1.50 5.42
C THR A 107 9.20 0.33 5.44
N ALA A 108 8.66 -0.08 4.29
CA ALA A 108 7.95 -1.35 4.16
C ALA A 108 8.62 -2.26 3.13
N VAL A 109 8.55 -3.57 3.37
CA VAL A 109 8.90 -4.63 2.43
C VAL A 109 7.85 -5.73 2.52
N ALA A 110 7.36 -6.20 1.37
CA ALA A 110 6.57 -7.42 1.27
C ALA A 110 7.37 -8.49 0.52
N LEU A 111 7.27 -9.73 1.02
CA LEU A 111 7.82 -10.92 0.37
C LEU A 111 6.70 -11.92 0.14
N ARG A 112 6.52 -12.38 -1.11
CA ARG A 112 5.44 -13.31 -1.50
C ARG A 112 4.03 -12.83 -1.09
N GLY A 113 3.80 -11.53 -1.12
CA GLY A 113 2.51 -10.98 -0.71
C GLY A 113 2.30 -10.99 0.80
N ALA A 114 3.36 -10.95 1.61
CA ALA A 114 3.26 -10.81 3.05
C ALA A 114 4.23 -9.74 3.54
N LEU A 115 3.73 -8.79 4.32
CA LEU A 115 4.57 -7.76 4.91
C LEU A 115 5.58 -8.37 5.89
N VAL A 116 6.83 -7.94 5.73
CA VAL A 116 7.92 -8.28 6.62
C VAL A 116 7.79 -7.47 7.91
N LYS A 117 7.38 -8.14 8.99
CA LYS A 117 7.21 -7.50 10.32
C LYS A 117 8.54 -7.23 11.03
N SER A 118 9.59 -8.00 10.73
CA SER A 118 10.90 -7.85 11.36
C SER A 118 11.68 -6.70 10.71
N VAL A 119 11.97 -5.65 11.49
CA VAL A 119 12.78 -4.50 11.06
C VAL A 119 14.15 -4.96 10.55
N GLU A 120 14.78 -5.91 11.24
CA GLU A 120 16.07 -6.47 10.82
C GLU A 120 15.94 -7.19 9.48
N TYR A 121 14.91 -8.02 9.31
CA TYR A 121 14.70 -8.75 8.05
C TYR A 121 14.42 -7.79 6.88
N GLY A 122 13.62 -6.75 7.10
CA GLY A 122 13.39 -5.69 6.11
C GLY A 122 14.66 -4.94 5.72
N HIS A 123 15.51 -4.62 6.71
CA HIS A 123 16.81 -3.99 6.45
C HIS A 123 17.72 -4.88 5.59
N ARG A 124 17.72 -6.19 5.84
CA ARG A 124 18.55 -7.11 5.06
C ARG A 124 18.04 -7.28 3.62
N ILE A 125 16.71 -7.27 3.39
CA ILE A 125 16.15 -7.25 2.01
C ILE A 125 16.56 -5.96 1.30
N LYS A 126 16.54 -4.81 2.00
CA LYS A 126 17.04 -3.55 1.43
C LYS A 126 18.50 -3.67 0.98
N LEU A 127 19.37 -4.23 1.83
CA LEU A 127 20.78 -4.45 1.48
C LEU A 127 20.93 -5.35 0.25
N LEU A 128 20.12 -6.40 0.14
CA LEU A 128 20.08 -7.26 -1.05
C LEU A 128 19.79 -6.45 -2.31
N LEU A 129 18.75 -5.61 -2.27
CA LEU A 129 18.35 -4.78 -3.41
C LEU A 129 19.40 -3.72 -3.78
N GLU A 130 20.19 -3.23 -2.83
CA GLU A 130 21.28 -2.29 -3.12
C GLU A 130 22.52 -2.99 -3.68
N GLU A 131 22.86 -4.17 -3.17
CA GLU A 131 23.98 -4.97 -3.68
C GLU A 131 23.68 -5.53 -5.08
N SER A 132 22.42 -5.87 -5.38
CA SER A 132 22.05 -6.35 -6.72
C SER A 132 22.29 -5.31 -7.82
N LYS A 133 22.19 -4.01 -7.51
CA LYS A 133 22.52 -2.92 -8.45
C LYS A 133 24.01 -2.88 -8.85
N LYS A 134 24.88 -3.45 -8.02
CA LYS A 134 26.33 -3.51 -8.24
C LYS A 134 26.78 -4.84 -8.84
N ALA A 135 25.94 -5.87 -8.72
CA ALA A 135 26.24 -7.21 -9.19
C ALA A 135 26.21 -7.29 -10.72
N ARG A 136 27.02 -8.20 -11.28
CA ARG A 136 26.96 -8.50 -12.71
C ARG A 136 25.82 -9.46 -13.00
N SER A 137 25.12 -9.21 -14.09
CA SER A 137 24.09 -10.10 -14.62
C SER A 137 24.70 -11.43 -15.07
N LYS A 138 24.01 -12.52 -14.78
CA LYS A 138 24.29 -13.86 -15.33
C LYS A 138 22.96 -14.56 -15.65
N ASN A 139 23.02 -15.69 -16.36
CA ASN A 139 21.83 -16.51 -16.58
C ASN A 139 21.70 -17.54 -15.44
N CYS A 140 20.59 -17.49 -14.72
CA CYS A 140 20.20 -18.52 -13.75
C CYS A 140 19.16 -19.44 -14.36
N LYS A 141 19.33 -20.75 -14.15
CA LYS A 141 18.36 -21.76 -14.55
C LYS A 141 17.59 -22.23 -13.32
N PHE A 142 16.33 -21.87 -13.25
CA PHE A 142 15.42 -22.31 -12.20
C PHE A 142 14.63 -23.54 -12.67
N ASN A 143 14.53 -24.55 -11.80
CA ASN A 143 13.70 -25.73 -12.04
C ASN A 143 12.21 -25.42 -11.81
N ASN A 144 11.92 -24.40 -11.02
CA ASN A 144 10.58 -23.90 -10.80
C ASN A 144 10.62 -22.39 -10.52
N ILE A 145 9.80 -21.61 -11.23
CA ILE A 145 9.71 -20.16 -11.00
C ILE A 145 9.15 -19.83 -9.61
N ASN A 146 8.45 -20.77 -8.96
CA ASN A 146 7.94 -20.63 -7.59
C ASN A 146 9.06 -20.54 -6.54
N GLU A 147 10.30 -20.85 -6.90
CA GLU A 147 11.48 -20.59 -6.08
C GLU A 147 11.76 -19.09 -5.96
N LEU A 148 11.21 -18.27 -6.87
CA LEU A 148 11.31 -16.82 -6.87
C LEU A 148 10.24 -16.21 -5.95
N SER A 149 10.69 -15.33 -5.07
CA SER A 149 9.82 -14.61 -4.14
C SER A 149 9.69 -13.16 -4.60
N LYS A 150 8.46 -12.72 -4.90
CA LYS A 150 8.15 -11.33 -5.26
C LYS A 150 8.56 -10.41 -4.10
N VAL A 151 9.28 -9.34 -4.42
CA VAL A 151 9.66 -8.28 -3.48
C VAL A 151 8.97 -6.99 -3.87
N GLU A 152 8.27 -6.40 -2.91
CA GLU A 152 7.65 -5.07 -3.02
C GLU A 152 8.16 -4.22 -1.86
N TYR A 153 8.26 -2.91 -2.05
CA TYR A 153 8.83 -2.01 -1.05
C TYR A 153 8.27 -0.59 -1.13
N SER A 154 8.56 0.22 -0.11
CA SER A 154 8.23 1.65 -0.05
C SER A 154 9.20 2.44 0.81
N TYR A 155 9.14 3.78 0.75
CA TYR A 155 10.01 4.69 1.49
C TYR A 155 9.23 5.63 2.42
N ASN A 156 9.95 6.31 3.32
CA ASN A 156 9.45 7.40 4.19
C ASN A 156 8.16 7.08 4.97
N ASP A 157 8.20 6.01 5.74
CA ASP A 157 7.11 5.52 6.62
C ASP A 157 5.80 5.22 5.88
N SER A 158 5.90 4.95 4.57
CA SER A 158 4.79 4.42 3.81
C SER A 158 4.34 3.09 4.41
N ARG A 159 3.02 2.99 4.64
CA ARG A 159 2.39 1.87 5.38
C ARG A 159 2.05 0.69 4.48
N VAL A 160 2.44 0.81 3.22
CA VAL A 160 2.05 -0.01 2.08
C VAL A 160 3.30 -0.20 1.24
N THR A 161 3.34 -1.21 0.38
CA THR A 161 4.42 -1.33 -0.59
C THR A 161 4.02 -0.68 -1.91
N ASP A 162 4.67 0.44 -2.26
CA ASP A 162 4.32 1.26 -3.42
C ASP A 162 5.03 0.81 -4.71
N PHE A 163 6.15 0.07 -4.57
CA PHE A 163 7.02 -0.26 -5.68
C PHE A 163 7.30 -1.76 -5.75
N PHE A 164 7.18 -2.31 -6.96
CA PHE A 164 7.69 -3.64 -7.26
C PHE A 164 9.21 -3.58 -7.49
N ALA A 165 9.97 -4.34 -6.68
CA ALA A 165 11.42 -4.40 -6.80
C ALA A 165 11.88 -5.44 -7.81
N GLY A 166 11.15 -6.54 -8.00
CA GLY A 166 11.66 -7.73 -8.69
C GLY A 166 11.44 -8.99 -7.84
N TYR A 167 12.25 -10.01 -8.09
CA TYR A 167 12.18 -11.25 -7.34
C TYR A 167 13.51 -11.60 -6.70
N ILE A 168 13.46 -12.32 -5.58
CA ILE A 168 14.65 -12.87 -4.92
C ILE A 168 14.50 -14.38 -4.70
N SER A 169 15.63 -15.09 -4.70
CA SER A 169 15.66 -16.53 -4.40
C SER A 169 17.02 -16.95 -3.86
N PHE A 170 17.07 -18.06 -3.13
CA PHE A 170 18.33 -18.71 -2.77
C PHE A 170 18.61 -19.83 -3.77
N HIS A 171 19.59 -19.63 -4.64
CA HIS A 171 19.86 -20.48 -5.78
C HIS A 171 21.33 -20.88 -5.84
N ASN A 172 21.62 -22.18 -5.92
CA ASN A 172 22.98 -22.74 -5.98
C ASN A 172 23.94 -22.22 -4.89
N GLY A 173 23.44 -22.05 -3.66
CA GLY A 173 24.25 -21.61 -2.52
C GLY A 173 24.43 -20.09 -2.37
N ALA A 174 23.82 -19.29 -3.24
CA ALA A 174 23.87 -17.83 -3.17
C ALA A 174 22.47 -17.22 -3.25
N TRP A 175 22.29 -16.04 -2.64
CA TRP A 175 21.11 -15.23 -2.91
C TRP A 175 21.22 -14.63 -4.30
N VAL A 176 20.13 -14.68 -5.05
CA VAL A 176 20.03 -14.09 -6.38
C VAL A 176 18.83 -13.17 -6.45
N TYR A 177 19.02 -12.03 -7.10
CA TYR A 177 17.95 -11.11 -7.49
C TYR A 177 17.65 -11.30 -8.98
N VAL A 178 16.37 -11.34 -9.34
CA VAL A 178 15.90 -11.42 -10.72
C VAL A 178 15.14 -10.13 -11.00
N ARG A 179 15.66 -9.36 -11.95
CA ARG A 179 15.03 -8.09 -12.35
C ARG A 179 13.72 -8.39 -13.09
N ARG A 180 12.75 -7.49 -12.90
CA ARG A 180 11.43 -7.42 -13.53
C ARG A 180 11.26 -8.34 -14.75
N LEU A 181 10.68 -9.50 -14.50
CA LEU A 181 9.89 -10.21 -15.50
C LEU A 181 8.60 -9.39 -15.62
N ASN A 182 8.09 -9.10 -16.81
CA ASN A 182 6.75 -8.48 -16.88
C ASN A 182 5.74 -9.47 -16.25
N ASP A 183 4.70 -9.01 -15.55
CA ASP A 183 3.83 -9.89 -14.76
C ASP A 183 3.12 -10.94 -15.64
N ASP A 184 2.77 -10.58 -16.89
CA ASP A 184 2.22 -11.51 -17.89
C ASP A 184 3.21 -12.63 -18.25
N SER A 185 4.49 -12.28 -18.39
CA SER A 185 5.60 -13.20 -18.62
C SER A 185 5.85 -14.04 -17.38
N PHE A 186 5.69 -13.49 -16.16
CA PHE A 186 5.82 -14.27 -14.95
C PHE A 186 4.74 -15.34 -14.85
N MET A 187 3.49 -15.00 -15.19
CA MET A 187 2.39 -15.97 -15.26
C MET A 187 2.63 -17.02 -16.37
N ASP A 188 3.13 -16.61 -17.54
CA ASP A 188 3.53 -17.54 -18.60
C ASP A 188 4.67 -18.48 -18.20
N LEU A 189 5.55 -18.01 -17.30
CA LEU A 189 6.66 -18.78 -16.75
C LEU A 189 6.23 -19.74 -15.64
N TYR A 190 5.09 -19.48 -14.99
CA TYR A 190 4.54 -20.31 -13.90
C TYR A 190 4.25 -21.75 -14.32
N HIS A 191 3.94 -21.96 -15.59
CA HIS A 191 3.66 -23.29 -16.16
C HIS A 191 4.90 -24.01 -16.72
N ARG A 192 6.09 -23.39 -16.68
CA ARG A 192 7.30 -23.95 -17.28
C ARG A 192 8.14 -24.69 -16.23
N LYS A 193 8.52 -25.93 -16.55
CA LYS A 193 9.40 -26.78 -15.71
C LYS A 193 10.86 -26.35 -15.69
N ASN A 194 11.27 -25.41 -16.53
CA ASN A 194 12.63 -24.89 -16.58
C ASN A 194 12.58 -23.47 -17.13
N VAL A 195 13.15 -22.52 -16.39
CA VAL A 195 13.21 -21.12 -16.82
C VAL A 195 14.63 -20.62 -16.70
N ASN A 196 15.13 -20.06 -17.79
CA ASN A 196 16.37 -19.29 -17.77
C ASN A 196 15.99 -17.82 -17.64
N VAL A 197 16.46 -17.18 -16.57
CA VAL A 197 16.25 -15.75 -16.35
C VAL A 197 17.58 -15.07 -16.06
N GLU A 198 17.66 -13.81 -16.44
CA GLU A 198 18.75 -12.95 -16.03
C GLU A 198 18.67 -12.70 -14.53
N CYS A 199 19.77 -12.98 -13.82
CA CYS A 199 19.87 -12.88 -12.38
C CYS A 199 21.17 -12.19 -11.97
N TYR A 200 21.15 -11.66 -10.75
CA TYR A 200 22.21 -10.87 -10.14
C TYR A 200 22.58 -11.58 -8.84
N GLU A 201 23.74 -12.22 -8.80
CA GLU A 201 24.20 -12.94 -7.61
C GLU A 201 24.70 -11.96 -6.55
N ILE A 202 24.22 -12.14 -5.31
CA ILE A 202 24.64 -11.36 -4.16
C ILE A 202 25.73 -12.13 -3.40
N THR A 203 26.93 -11.56 -3.38
CA THR A 203 28.16 -12.19 -2.89
C THR A 203 28.33 -12.27 -1.36
N ASP A 204 27.48 -11.63 -0.55
CA ASP A 204 27.51 -11.72 0.92
C ASP A 204 26.24 -12.42 1.48
N PRO A 205 26.09 -13.75 1.30
CA PRO A 205 24.85 -14.47 1.63
C PRO A 205 24.59 -14.61 3.14
N HIS A 206 25.61 -14.50 3.99
CA HIS A 206 25.47 -14.71 5.45
C HIS A 206 24.85 -13.54 6.20
N LYS A 207 24.78 -12.35 5.60
CA LYS A 207 24.11 -11.18 6.20
C LYS A 207 22.66 -11.02 5.80
N VAL A 208 22.14 -11.79 4.84
CA VAL A 208 21.00 -11.31 4.04
C VAL A 208 19.66 -11.90 4.43
N LEU A 209 19.45 -13.21 4.46
CA LEU A 209 18.22 -13.78 5.03
C LEU A 209 18.59 -15.10 5.69
N THR A 210 18.32 -15.25 6.98
CA THR A 210 18.45 -16.56 7.63
C THR A 210 17.42 -17.49 7.00
N ASN A 211 17.87 -18.62 6.46
CA ASN A 211 16.99 -19.70 6.01
C ASN A 211 16.17 -20.19 7.21
N ASN A 212 14.99 -19.62 7.40
CA ASN A 212 13.98 -20.16 8.30
C ASN A 212 13.02 -21.02 7.48
N HIS A 213 13.57 -22.01 6.78
CA HIS A 213 12.86 -23.16 6.25
C HIS A 213 13.42 -24.40 6.92
#